data_AF-A0A2M7ZU51-F1
#
_entry.id   AF-A0A2M7ZU51-F1
#
_cell.length_a   1.000
_cell.length_b   1.000
_cell.length_c   1.000
_cell.angle_alpha   90.00
_cell.angle_beta   90.00
_cell.angle_gamma   90.00
#
_symmetry.space_group_name_H-M   'P 1'
#
loop_
_entity.id
_entity.type
_entity.pdbx_description
1 polymer ?
#
loop_
_entity_poly.entity_id
_entity_poly.type
_entity_poly.pdbx_seq_one_letter_code
_entity_poly.pdbx_strand_id
1 'polypeptide(L)'
;MAQTDYKEYLAYFLYLIGIHSIAVGFGLIFFPPSFLEIFGFTDYKESFFQAQGGVFHIAMSVAYIIAGRDVLNSARLIQFIIIVKFLAFSFLIIYYFFVMSAWLILISGIVDGLMGLIVLVLFQRSRLKIE
;
A
#
# COMPACT_ATOMS: atom_id res chain seq x y z
N MET A 1 9.39 -22.84 -22.55
CA MET A 1 9.00 -21.51 -22.01
C MET A 1 7.82 -21.75 -21.09
N ALA A 2 7.97 -21.53 -19.79
CA ALA A 2 6.84 -21.58 -18.86
C ALA A 2 5.82 -20.53 -19.30
N GLN A 3 4.54 -20.90 -19.37
CA GLN A 3 3.45 -19.94 -19.59
C GLN A 3 3.40 -19.01 -18.37
N THR A 4 3.68 -17.73 -18.58
CA THR A 4 3.64 -16.70 -17.55
C THR A 4 2.19 -16.49 -17.10
N ASP A 5 1.78 -17.05 -15.95
CA ASP A 5 0.44 -16.80 -15.40
C ASP A 5 0.42 -15.49 -14.61
N TYR A 6 0.09 -14.41 -15.32
CA TYR A 6 -0.03 -13.08 -14.73
C TYR A 6 -1.09 -12.99 -13.63
N LYS A 7 -2.09 -13.88 -13.60
CA LYS A 7 -3.13 -13.89 -12.57
C LYS A 7 -2.57 -14.44 -11.26
N GLU A 8 -1.76 -15.49 -11.33
CA GLU A 8 -1.06 -16.02 -10.16
C GLU A 8 -0.07 -15.00 -9.61
N TYR A 9 0.71 -14.33 -10.47
CA TYR A 9 1.61 -13.27 -10.03
C TYR A 9 0.88 -12.09 -9.42
N LEU A 10 -0.27 -11.70 -9.98
CA LEU A 10 -1.13 -10.68 -9.38
C LEU A 10 -1.63 -11.10 -8.00
N ALA A 11 -2.09 -12.35 -7.85
CA ALA A 11 -2.52 -12.90 -6.57
C ALA A 11 -1.41 -12.85 -5.53
N TYR A 12 -0.23 -13.41 -5.85
CA TYR A 12 0.92 -13.41 -4.94
C TYR A 12 1.36 -12.00 -4.57
N PHE A 13 1.39 -11.08 -5.54
CA PHE A 13 1.79 -9.71 -5.28
C PHE A 13 0.78 -8.98 -4.39
N LEU A 14 -0.53 -9.20 -4.57
CA LEU A 14 -1.56 -8.69 -3.67
C LEU A 14 -1.41 -9.25 -2.26
N TYR A 15 -1.10 -10.53 -2.09
CA TYR A 15 -0.80 -11.09 -0.75
C TYR A 15 0.42 -10.44 -0.10
N LEU A 16 1.50 -10.22 -0.87
CA LEU A 16 2.70 -9.54 -0.37
C LEU A 16 2.38 -8.11 0.08
N ILE A 17 1.58 -7.36 -0.69
CA ILE A 17 1.12 -6.02 -0.29
C ILE A 17 0.25 -6.11 0.95
N GLY A 18 -0.62 -7.12 1.07
CA GLY A 18 -1.44 -7.38 2.24
C GLY A 18 -0.60 -7.57 3.50
N ILE A 19 0.38 -8.47 3.47
CA ILE A 19 1.29 -8.74 4.59
C ILE A 19 2.10 -7.51 4.95
N HIS A 20 2.66 -6.82 3.95
CA HIS A 20 3.38 -5.57 4.15
C HIS A 20 2.49 -4.51 4.83
N SER A 21 1.25 -4.35 4.37
CA SER A 21 0.29 -3.38 4.93
C SER A 21 -0.08 -3.74 6.37
N ILE A 22 -0.24 -5.03 6.69
CA ILE A 22 -0.41 -5.47 8.09
C ILE A 22 0.80 -5.04 8.93
N ALA A 23 2.02 -5.35 8.48
CA ALA A 23 3.24 -5.04 9.21
C ALA A 23 3.39 -3.52 9.45
N VAL A 24 3.16 -2.70 8.44
CA VAL A 24 3.17 -1.22 8.56
C VAL A 24 2.05 -0.75 9.48
N GLY A 25 0.85 -1.33 9.37
CA GLY A 25 -0.30 -0.97 10.20
C GLY A 25 -0.07 -1.21 11.68
N PHE A 26 0.46 -2.37 12.03
CA PHE A 26 0.90 -2.69 13.40
C PHE A 26 2.05 -1.78 13.85
N GLY A 27 3.04 -1.55 12.99
CA GLY A 27 4.15 -0.63 13.29
C GLY A 27 3.64 0.77 13.66
N LEU A 28 2.72 1.32 12.87
CA LEU A 28 2.13 2.63 13.14
C LEU A 28 1.29 2.66 14.42
N ILE A 29 0.52 1.61 14.73
CA ILE A 29 -0.32 1.62 15.95
C ILE A 29 0.52 1.47 17.23
N PHE A 30 1.57 0.65 17.19
CA PHE A 30 2.27 0.22 18.40
C PHE A 30 3.64 0.87 18.59
N PHE A 31 4.27 1.47 17.57
CA PHE A 31 5.58 2.08 17.75
C PHE A 31 5.49 3.39 18.52
N PRO A 32 6.34 3.57 19.56
CA PRO A 32 6.36 4.79 20.33
C PRO A 32 6.91 5.95 19.49
N PRO A 33 6.47 7.20 19.73
CA PRO A 33 6.93 8.38 18.99
C PRO A 33 8.46 8.56 18.98
N SER A 34 9.15 8.15 20.05
CA SER A 34 10.62 8.20 20.13
C SER A 34 11.33 7.36 19.06
N PHE A 35 10.68 6.29 18.57
CA PHE A 35 11.22 5.47 17.49
C PHE A 35 11.06 6.13 16.12
N LEU A 36 10.15 7.10 16.00
CA LEU A 36 9.89 7.84 14.76
C LEU A 36 10.98 8.88 14.46
N GLU A 37 11.74 9.31 15.46
CA GLU A 37 12.88 10.22 15.27
C GLU A 37 13.93 9.62 14.32
N ILE A 38 14.17 8.31 14.40
CA ILE A 38 15.06 7.57 13.49
C ILE A 38 14.59 7.68 12.04
N PHE A 39 13.28 7.77 11.83
CA PHE A 39 12.63 7.86 10.53
C PHE A 39 12.47 9.30 10.01
N GLY A 40 13.07 10.27 10.71
CA GLY A 40 13.08 11.68 10.32
C GLY A 40 11.87 12.48 10.81
N PHE A 41 11.09 11.96 11.76
CA PHE A 41 10.02 12.69 12.42
C PHE A 41 10.56 13.46 13.62
N THR A 42 10.52 14.79 13.59
CA THR A 42 10.92 15.64 14.72
C THR A 42 9.68 16.19 15.42
N ASP A 43 9.66 16.17 16.76
CA ASP A 43 8.58 16.73 17.60
C ASP A 43 7.17 16.15 17.35
N TYR A 44 7.09 14.88 16.91
CA TYR A 44 5.80 14.22 16.67
C TYR A 44 5.10 13.87 17.99
N LYS A 45 4.03 14.60 18.32
CA LYS A 45 3.28 14.43 19.59
C LYS A 45 1.89 13.80 19.42
N GLU A 46 1.38 13.66 18.20
CA GLU A 46 -0.01 13.26 17.95
C GLU A 46 -0.18 11.79 17.59
N SER A 47 -0.52 10.97 18.58
CA SER A 47 -0.71 9.52 18.39
C SER A 47 -1.97 9.14 17.58
N PHE A 48 -2.98 10.02 17.51
CA PHE A 48 -4.24 9.70 16.83
C PHE A 48 -4.08 9.48 15.33
N PHE A 49 -3.40 10.40 14.62
CA PHE A 49 -3.21 10.29 13.17
C PHE A 49 -2.28 9.13 12.79
N GLN A 50 -1.30 8.84 13.64
CA GLN A 50 -0.45 7.65 13.51
C GLN A 50 -1.30 6.36 13.57
N ALA A 51 -2.12 6.23 14.61
CA ALA A 51 -3.01 5.08 14.78
C ALA A 51 -4.05 5.00 13.66
N GLN A 52 -4.61 6.13 13.21
CA GLN A 52 -5.54 6.20 12.08
C GLN A 52 -4.90 5.66 10.80
N GLY A 53 -3.67 6.09 10.48
CA GLY A 53 -2.91 5.56 9.35
C GLY A 53 -2.68 4.06 9.48
N GLY A 54 -2.39 3.58 10.68
CA GLY A 54 -2.22 2.15 10.93
C GLY A 54 -3.50 1.33 10.73
N VAL A 55 -4.65 1.81 11.23
CA VAL A 55 -5.96 1.19 11.00
C VAL A 55 -6.31 1.16 9.52
N PHE A 56 -6.01 2.24 8.78
CA PHE A 56 -6.22 2.27 7.33
C PHE A 56 -5.41 1.20 6.60
N HIS A 57 -4.13 1.02 6.96
CA HIS A 57 -3.30 -0.04 6.41
C HIS A 57 -3.85 -1.45 6.69
N ILE A 58 -4.35 -1.69 7.91
CA ILE A 58 -4.99 -2.97 8.25
C ILE A 58 -6.27 -3.17 7.42
N ALA A 59 -7.12 -2.16 7.29
CA ALA A 59 -8.33 -2.26 6.47
C ALA A 59 -8.00 -2.55 5.00
N MET A 60 -7.01 -1.84 4.43
CA MET A 60 -6.55 -2.10 3.06
C MET A 60 -5.93 -3.48 2.90
N SER A 61 -5.27 -4.02 3.93
CA SER A 61 -4.73 -5.39 3.88
C SER A 61 -5.79 -6.45 3.62
N VAL A 62 -6.98 -6.26 4.19
CA VAL A 62 -8.13 -7.14 3.95
C VAL A 62 -8.55 -7.07 2.49
N ALA A 63 -8.61 -5.86 1.91
CA ALA A 63 -8.93 -5.70 0.49
C ALA A 63 -7.89 -6.39 -0.41
N TYR A 64 -6.59 -6.26 -0.12
CA TYR A 64 -5.54 -6.95 -0.88
C TYR A 64 -5.67 -8.48 -0.78
N ILE A 65 -5.93 -9.02 0.42
CA ILE A 65 -6.09 -10.46 0.64
C ILE A 65 -7.34 -11.00 -0.06
N ILE A 66 -8.48 -10.30 0.02
CA ILE A 66 -9.71 -10.68 -0.69
C ILE A 66 -9.45 -10.70 -2.20
N ALA A 67 -8.83 -9.64 -2.73
CA ALA A 67 -8.50 -9.54 -4.14
C ALA A 67 -7.51 -10.62 -4.60
N GLY A 68 -6.52 -10.96 -3.76
CA GLY A 68 -5.53 -11.99 -4.05
C GLY A 68 -6.10 -13.42 -3.96
N ARG A 69 -7.14 -13.63 -3.14
CA ARG A 69 -7.80 -14.94 -3.01
C ARG A 69 -8.65 -15.30 -4.22
N ASP A 70 -9.34 -14.31 -4.78
CA ASP A 70 -10.20 -14.49 -5.94
C ASP A 70 -10.00 -13.37 -6.96
N VAL A 71 -8.85 -13.43 -7.66
CA VAL A 71 -8.45 -12.43 -8.66
C VAL A 71 -9.46 -12.33 -9.80
N LEU A 72 -10.11 -13.43 -10.17
CA LEU A 72 -11.05 -13.47 -11.30
C LEU A 72 -12.29 -12.62 -11.05
N ASN A 73 -12.84 -12.71 -9.83
CA ASN A 73 -14.06 -11.98 -9.46
C ASN A 73 -13.79 -10.62 -8.79
N SER A 74 -12.52 -10.29 -8.54
CA SER A 74 -12.12 -9.07 -7.81
C SER A 74 -11.66 -7.91 -8.70
N ALA A 75 -11.98 -7.90 -10.01
CA ALA A 75 -11.48 -6.88 -10.94
C ALA A 75 -11.77 -5.44 -10.47
N ARG A 76 -12.99 -5.15 -10.00
CA ARG A 76 -13.36 -3.82 -9.47
C ARG A 76 -12.60 -3.47 -8.18
N LEU A 77 -12.38 -4.45 -7.30
CA LEU A 77 -11.61 -4.27 -6.08
C LEU A 77 -10.13 -4.01 -6.37
N ILE A 78 -9.56 -4.69 -7.38
CA ILE A 78 -8.19 -4.45 -7.85
C ILE A 78 -8.04 -3.05 -8.44
N GLN A 79 -9.03 -2.56 -9.19
CA GLN A 79 -9.04 -1.17 -9.67
C GLN A 79 -9.07 -0.16 -8.51
N PHE A 80 -9.93 -0.39 -7.52
CA PHE A 80 -9.96 0.43 -6.32
C PHE A 80 -8.61 0.44 -5.61
N ILE A 81 -7.97 -0.72 -5.44
CA ILE A 81 -6.61 -0.86 -4.89
C ILE A 81 -5.59 -0.01 -5.66
N ILE A 82 -5.61 -0.07 -6.99
CA ILE A 82 -4.70 0.72 -7.84
C ILE A 82 -4.92 2.21 -7.59
N ILE A 83 -6.17 2.68 -7.58
CA ILE A 83 -6.52 4.08 -7.31
C ILE A 83 -6.00 4.50 -5.94
N VAL A 84 -6.27 3.72 -4.89
CA VAL A 84 -5.84 4.02 -3.53
C VAL A 84 -4.31 4.12 -3.43
N LYS A 85 -3.56 3.22 -4.09
CA LYS A 85 -2.10 3.27 -4.11
C LYS A 85 -1.57 4.54 -4.76
N PHE A 86 -2.13 4.96 -5.89
CA PHE A 86 -1.71 6.20 -6.54
C PHE A 86 -2.12 7.45 -5.77
N LEU A 87 -3.25 7.42 -5.06
CA LEU A 87 -3.64 8.48 -4.13
C LEU A 87 -2.66 8.56 -2.96
N ALA A 88 -2.28 7.43 -2.35
CA ALA A 88 -1.30 7.38 -1.27
C ALA A 88 0.07 7.89 -1.73
N PHE A 89 0.56 7.45 -2.90
CA PHE A 89 1.78 7.98 -3.52
C PHE A 89 1.71 9.50 -3.67
N SER A 90 0.67 10.01 -4.32
CA SER A 90 0.51 11.45 -4.57
C SER A 90 0.45 12.24 -3.26
N PHE A 91 -0.32 11.75 -2.30
CA PHE A 91 -0.44 12.35 -0.98
C PHE A 91 0.90 12.41 -0.26
N LEU A 92 1.65 11.30 -0.19
CA LEU A 92 2.93 11.24 0.53
C LEU A 92 4.01 12.10 -0.13
N ILE A 93 4.05 12.16 -1.46
CA ILE A 93 4.98 13.04 -2.17
C ILE A 93 4.66 14.51 -1.89
N ILE A 94 3.39 14.92 -1.99
CA ILE A 94 2.96 16.28 -1.67
C ILE A 94 3.27 16.59 -0.20
N TYR A 95 2.94 15.69 0.71
CA TYR A 95 3.17 15.87 2.14
C TYR A 95 4.67 16.04 2.47
N TYR A 96 5.54 15.26 1.82
CA TYR A 96 6.99 15.38 2.00
C TYR A 96 7.52 16.77 1.61
N PHE A 97 7.09 17.31 0.47
CA PHE A 97 7.60 18.58 -0.05
C PHE A 97 6.98 19.82 0.63
N PHE A 98 5.73 19.73 1.08
CA PHE A 98 4.97 20.90 1.54
C PHE A 98 4.66 20.91 3.04
N VAL A 99 4.75 19.78 3.74
CA VAL A 99 4.37 19.68 5.16
C VAL A 99 5.55 19.25 6.03
N MET A 100 6.14 18.09 5.75
CA MET A 100 7.22 17.55 6.58
C MET A 100 8.17 16.68 5.77
N SER A 101 9.43 17.08 5.71
CA SER A 101 10.48 16.42 4.94
C SER A 101 11.11 15.21 5.66
N ALA A 102 10.29 14.31 6.20
CA ALA A 102 10.75 13.07 6.79
C ALA A 102 11.11 12.06 5.68
N TRP A 103 12.33 11.52 5.71
CA TRP A 103 12.82 10.63 4.65
C TRP A 103 11.97 9.36 4.51
N LEU A 104 11.41 8.85 5.61
CA LEU A 104 10.54 7.68 5.56
C LEU A 104 9.25 7.97 4.77
N ILE A 105 8.70 9.19 4.86
CA ILE A 105 7.50 9.57 4.09
C ILE A 105 7.78 9.49 2.59
N LEU A 106 8.94 10.01 2.16
CA LEU A 106 9.36 9.96 0.76
C LEU A 106 9.52 8.51 0.28
N ILE A 107 10.22 7.67 1.05
CA ILE A 107 10.42 6.26 0.70
C ILE A 107 9.09 5.51 0.65
N SER A 108 8.23 5.69 1.66
CA SER A 108 6.89 5.09 1.68
C SER A 108 6.06 5.50 0.46
N GLY A 109 6.12 6.78 0.08
CA GLY A 109 5.47 7.28 -1.14
C GLY A 109 5.96 6.53 -2.37
N ILE A 110 7.27 6.51 -2.61
CA ILE A 110 7.88 5.81 -3.76
C ILE A 110 7.47 4.32 -3.78
N VAL A 111 7.52 3.65 -2.63
CA VAL A 111 7.14 2.24 -2.51
C VAL A 111 5.66 2.02 -2.85
N ASP A 112 4.75 2.87 -2.37
CA ASP A 112 3.33 2.79 -2.72
C ASP A 112 3.10 3.01 -4.23
N GLY A 113 3.81 3.97 -4.83
CA GLY A 113 3.76 4.21 -6.27
C GLY A 113 4.24 3.00 -7.08
N LEU A 114 5.35 2.38 -6.68
CA LEU A 114 5.87 1.17 -7.31
C LEU A 114 4.92 -0.02 -7.16
N MET A 115 4.35 -0.23 -5.97
CA MET A 115 3.35 -1.29 -5.76
C MET A 115 2.11 -1.06 -6.64
N GLY A 116 1.60 0.17 -6.68
CA GLY A 116 0.47 0.53 -7.54
C GLY A 116 0.76 0.29 -9.02
N LEU A 117 1.96 0.64 -9.49
CA LEU A 117 2.40 0.41 -10.86
C LEU A 117 2.51 -1.09 -11.19
N ILE A 118 3.10 -1.89 -10.29
CA ILE A 118 3.24 -3.34 -10.50
C ILE A 118 1.85 -4.00 -10.55
N VAL A 119 0.94 -3.64 -9.64
CA VAL A 119 -0.45 -4.15 -9.67
C VAL A 119 -1.13 -3.76 -10.97
N LEU A 120 -0.98 -2.50 -11.43
CA LEU A 120 -1.56 -2.04 -12.69
C LEU A 120 -1.04 -2.85 -13.89
N VAL A 121 0.28 -3.06 -13.98
CA VAL A 121 0.89 -3.84 -15.06
C VAL A 121 0.40 -5.28 -15.04
N LEU A 122 0.40 -5.92 -13.87
CA LEU A 122 -0.07 -7.30 -13.71
C LEU A 122 -1.57 -7.42 -14.03
N PHE A 123 -2.39 -6.46 -13.61
CA PHE A 123 -3.81 -6.39 -13.91
C PHE A 123 -4.08 -6.29 -15.43
N GLN A 124 -3.40 -5.36 -16.12
CA GLN A 124 -3.52 -5.20 -17.58
C GLN A 124 -3.09 -6.46 -18.34
N ARG A 125 -1.99 -7.10 -17.90
CA ARG A 125 -1.48 -8.33 -18.53
C ARG A 125 -2.37 -9.55 -18.25
N SER A 126 -3.10 -9.56 -17.14
CA SER A 126 -4.03 -10.62 -16.77
C SER A 126 -5.32 -10.65 -17.59
N ARG A 127 -5.61 -9.59 -18.36
CA ARG A 127 -6.81 -9.44 -19.22
C ARG A 127 -8.13 -9.76 -18.48
N LEU A 128 -8.22 -9.37 -17.22
CA LEU A 128 -9.43 -9.57 -16.43
C LEU A 128 -10.56 -8.72 -17.04
N LYS A 129 -11.72 -9.35 -17.24
CA LYS A 129 -12.92 -8.65 -17.69
C LYS A 129 -13.61 -8.05 -16.47
N ILE A 130 -14.11 -6.84 -16.64
CA ILE A 130 -15.01 -6.21 -15.68
C ILE A 130 -16.41 -6.62 -16.14
N GLU A 131 -17.00 -7.58 -15.43
CA GLU A 131 -18.45 -7.83 -15.51
C GLU A 131 -19.22 -6.73 -14.76
#